data_AF-A0A6S6PBV9-F1
#
_entry.id   AF-A0A6S6PBV9-F1
#
_cell.length_a   1.000
_cell.length_b   1.000
_cell.length_c   1.000
_cell.angle_alpha   90.00
_cell.angle_beta   90.00
_cell.angle_gamma   90.00
#
_symmetry.space_group_name_H-M   'P 1'
#
loop_
_entity.id
_entity.type
_entity.pdbx_description
1 polymer ?
#
loop_
_entity_poly.entity_id
_entity_poly.type
_entity_poly.pdbx_seq_one_letter_code
_entity_poly.pdbx_strand_id
1 'polypeptide(L)'
;MGVDIQPGTYTAPAPAETTCYWKRVGADGKLLDNALTKKPASVRIEPTDASFTTNDCQPWQLAACGTACPPPPPPPGPLEMLGQLAPMLGGAKAPTP
;
A
#
# COMPACT_ATOMS: atom_id res chain seq x y z
N MET A 1 -6.26 -15.51 16.21
CA MET A 1 -5.05 -15.01 15.52
C MET A 1 -4.87 -13.56 15.93
N GLY A 2 -3.79 -13.23 16.63
CA GLY A 2 -3.48 -11.86 17.05
C GLY A 2 -1.97 -11.72 17.11
N VAL A 3 -1.45 -10.71 16.41
CA VAL A 3 -0.06 -10.26 16.26
C VAL A 3 0.95 -11.19 15.55
N ASP A 4 0.86 -11.17 14.22
CA ASP A 4 2.01 -11.35 13.32
C ASP A 4 1.86 -10.39 12.11
N ILE A 5 1.55 -9.11 12.38
CA ILE A 5 1.47 -8.09 11.33
C ILE A 5 2.60 -7.09 11.51
N GLN A 6 3.41 -6.92 10.47
CA GLN A 6 4.56 -6.02 10.49
C GLN A 6 4.09 -4.56 10.61
N PRO A 7 4.81 -3.69 11.32
CA PRO A 7 4.54 -2.26 11.26
C PRO A 7 4.62 -1.73 9.84
N GLY A 8 3.64 -0.92 9.44
CA GLY A 8 3.57 -0.37 8.09
C GLY A 8 2.19 0.20 7.77
N THR A 9 2.05 0.73 6.56
CA THR A 9 0.78 1.16 5.97
C THR A 9 0.20 0.03 5.16
N TYR A 10 -1.00 -0.40 5.51
CA TYR A 10 -1.76 -1.42 4.81
C TYR A 10 -2.95 -0.81 4.10
N THR A 11 -3.30 -1.36 2.95
CA THR A 11 -4.50 -1.00 2.20
C THR A 11 -5.36 -2.23 1.93
N ALA A 12 -6.67 -2.05 1.98
CA ALA A 12 -7.65 -3.05 1.57
C ALA A 12 -8.61 -2.43 0.55
N PRO A 13 -8.92 -3.13 -0.55
CA PRO A 13 -9.97 -2.71 -1.47
C PRO A 13 -11.34 -2.60 -0.80
N ALA A 14 -12.28 -1.93 -1.47
CA ALA A 14 -13.67 -1.93 -1.04
C ALA A 14 -14.23 -3.36 -1.02
N PRO A 15 -14.99 -3.75 0.03
CA PRO A 15 -15.76 -4.98 0.00
C PRO A 15 -16.86 -4.91 -1.07
N ALA A 16 -17.15 -6.02 -1.74
CA ALA A 16 -18.18 -6.08 -2.78
C ALA A 16 -19.61 -6.02 -2.19
N GLU A 17 -19.92 -6.93 -1.27
CA GLU A 17 -21.28 -7.11 -0.72
C GLU A 17 -21.37 -6.81 0.79
N THR A 18 -20.24 -6.88 1.49
CA THR A 18 -20.17 -6.73 2.95
C THR A 18 -19.78 -5.31 3.36
N THR A 19 -19.71 -5.07 4.67
CA THR A 19 -19.13 -3.84 5.22
C THR A 19 -17.90 -4.23 6.03
N CYS A 20 -16.74 -3.72 5.62
CA CYS A 20 -15.47 -4.02 6.27
C CYS A 20 -15.42 -3.29 7.61
N TYR A 21 -15.27 -4.04 8.68
CA TYR A 21 -14.95 -3.51 10.00
C TYR A 21 -13.49 -3.82 10.34
N TRP A 22 -12.77 -2.83 10.84
CA TRP A 22 -11.45 -3.06 11.39
C TRP A 22 -11.24 -2.22 12.66
N LYS A 23 -10.34 -2.69 13.51
CA LYS A 23 -9.91 -1.96 14.71
C LYS A 23 -8.44 -2.21 15.03
N ARG A 24 -7.85 -1.23 15.69
CA ARG A 24 -6.50 -1.26 16.25
C ARG A 24 -6.55 -1.07 17.75
N VAL A 25 -5.75 -1.83 18.48
CA VAL A 25 -5.62 -1.72 19.93
C VAL A 25 -4.15 -1.59 20.29
N GLY A 26 -3.83 -0.65 21.18
CA GLY A 26 -2.47 -0.40 21.66
C GLY A 26 -2.04 -1.38 22.73
N ALA A 27 -0.75 -1.39 23.05
CA ALA A 27 -0.18 -2.20 24.12
C ALA A 27 -0.81 -1.97 25.51
N ASP A 28 -1.41 -0.80 25.74
CA ASP A 28 -2.17 -0.48 26.96
C ASP A 28 -3.61 -1.01 26.94
N GLY A 29 -3.99 -1.77 25.90
CA GLY A 29 -5.32 -2.33 25.72
C GLY A 29 -6.36 -1.32 25.22
N LYS A 30 -5.98 -0.07 24.96
CA LYS A 30 -6.92 0.95 24.47
C LYS A 30 -7.16 0.83 22.98
N LEU A 31 -8.40 1.09 22.58
CA LEU A 31 -8.76 1.26 21.18
C LEU A 31 -8.00 2.48 20.64
N LEU A 32 -7.16 2.25 19.63
CA LEU A 32 -6.44 3.32 18.94
C LEU A 32 -7.29 3.92 17.83
N ASP A 33 -7.92 3.05 17.04
CA ASP A 33 -8.73 3.46 15.89
C ASP A 33 -9.66 2.32 15.44
N ASN A 34 -10.77 2.67 14.80
CA ASN A 34 -11.64 1.73 14.11
C ASN A 34 -12.43 2.40 12.99
N ALA A 35 -12.90 1.59 12.04
CA ALA A 35 -13.89 2.04 11.08
C ALA A 35 -14.78 0.90 10.61
N LEU A 36 -15.99 1.28 10.19
CA LEU A 36 -16.95 0.43 9.48
C LEU A 36 -17.20 1.06 8.10
N THR A 37 -16.77 0.42 7.02
CA THR A 37 -16.71 1.04 5.69
C THR A 37 -17.06 0.10 4.54
N LYS A 38 -17.71 0.65 3.51
CA LYS A 38 -17.87 0.02 2.17
C LYS A 38 -16.90 0.59 1.13
N LYS A 39 -16.06 1.54 1.52
CA LYS A 39 -15.02 2.15 0.68
C LYS A 39 -13.69 1.44 0.88
N PRO A 40 -12.70 1.60 -0.03
CA PRO A 40 -11.34 1.16 0.23
C PRO A 40 -10.82 1.76 1.54
N ALA A 41 -10.01 0.99 2.26
CA ALA A 41 -9.47 1.36 3.56
C ALA A 41 -7.95 1.42 3.54
N SER A 42 -7.38 2.34 4.32
CA SER A 42 -5.94 2.48 4.54
C SER A 42 -5.69 2.62 6.03
N VAL A 43 -4.73 1.86 6.56
CA VAL A 43 -4.44 1.80 7.99
C VAL A 43 -2.94 1.77 8.19
N ARG A 44 -2.43 2.65 9.06
CA ARG A 44 -1.05 2.60 9.54
C ARG A 44 -1.01 1.78 10.82
N ILE A 45 -0.22 0.71 10.87
CA ILE A 45 0.02 -0.11 12.08
C ILE A 45 1.38 0.27 12.65
N GLU A 46 1.42 0.82 13.86
CA GLU A 46 2.67 1.24 14.51
C GLU A 46 3.29 0.09 15.32
N PRO A 47 4.59 0.16 15.67
CA PRO A 47 5.23 -0.84 16.53
C PRO A 47 4.60 -0.97 17.92
N THR A 48 3.85 0.04 18.37
CA THR A 48 3.16 0.07 19.68
C THR A 48 1.74 -0.50 19.61
N ASP A 49 1.26 -0.85 18.42
CA ASP A 49 0.02 -1.59 18.24
C ASP A 49 0.17 -3.01 18.77
N ALA A 50 -0.77 -3.42 19.63
CA ALA A 50 -0.81 -4.77 20.17
C ALA A 50 -1.82 -5.67 19.46
N SER A 51 -2.75 -5.13 18.66
CA SER A 51 -3.53 -5.96 17.75
C SER A 51 -4.16 -5.16 16.63
N PHE A 52 -4.32 -5.83 15.49
CA PHE A 52 -5.15 -5.42 14.38
C PHE A 52 -6.19 -6.50 14.13
N THR A 53 -7.47 -6.16 14.21
CA THR A 53 -8.57 -7.10 14.01
C THR A 53 -9.43 -6.62 12.86
N THR A 54 -9.82 -7.54 11.97
CA THR A 54 -10.63 -7.26 10.79
C THR A 54 -11.80 -8.22 10.72
N ASN A 55 -12.92 -7.76 10.17
CA ASN A 55 -14.10 -8.56 9.91
C ASN A 55 -14.71 -8.13 8.57
N ASP A 56 -15.01 -9.10 7.71
CA ASP A 56 -15.61 -8.89 6.38
C ASP A 56 -14.85 -7.90 5.46
N CYS A 57 -13.55 -7.77 5.67
CA CYS A 57 -12.66 -6.95 4.84
C CYS A 57 -12.05 -7.77 3.71
N GLN A 58 -11.78 -7.12 2.58
CA GLN A 58 -10.88 -7.69 1.57
C GLN A 58 -9.46 -7.86 2.14
N PRO A 59 -8.62 -8.72 1.53
CA PRO A 59 -7.25 -8.92 1.99
C PRO A 59 -6.47 -7.61 2.07
N TRP A 60 -5.81 -7.41 3.22
CA TRP A 60 -4.95 -6.26 3.44
C TRP A 60 -3.58 -6.49 2.82
N GLN A 61 -3.07 -5.49 2.11
CA GLN A 61 -1.76 -5.52 1.46
C GLN A 61 -0.85 -4.45 2.06
N LEU A 62 0.40 -4.81 2.31
CA LEU A 62 1.42 -3.88 2.80
C LEU A 62 1.84 -2.94 1.67
N ALA A 63 1.37 -1.70 1.72
CA ALA A 63 1.67 -0.69 0.72
C ALA A 63 3.03 -0.01 0.97
N ALA A 64 3.39 0.18 2.23
CA ALA A 64 4.69 0.71 2.63
C ALA A 64 5.04 0.25 4.04
N CYS A 65 6.21 -0.38 4.24
CA CYS A 65 6.64 -0.80 5.57
C CYS A 65 7.59 0.18 6.28
N GLY A 66 7.65 1.43 5.79
CA GLY A 66 8.43 2.50 6.41
C GLY A 66 9.91 2.13 6.53
N THR A 67 10.50 2.36 7.71
CA THR A 67 11.89 1.98 8.02
C THR A 67 12.10 0.47 8.12
N ALA A 68 11.04 -0.32 8.15
CA ALA A 68 11.13 -1.78 8.13
C ALA A 68 11.33 -2.34 6.71
N CYS A 69 11.15 -1.50 5.67
CA CYS A 69 11.40 -1.86 4.28
C CYS A 69 12.78 -1.35 3.85
N PRO A 70 13.50 -2.09 2.99
CA PRO A 70 14.59 -1.47 2.25
C PRO A 70 14.02 -0.27 1.47
N PRO A 71 14.73 0.87 1.40
CA PRO A 71 14.25 2.02 0.64
C PRO A 71 13.95 1.59 -0.80
N PRO A 72 12.89 2.13 -1.43
CA PRO A 72 12.64 1.86 -2.83
C PRO A 72 13.89 2.20 -3.64
N PRO A 73 14.18 1.49 -4.74
CA PRO A 73 15.30 1.83 -5.61
C PRO A 73 15.18 3.31 -6.00
N PRO A 74 16.29 4.06 -6.05
CA PRO A 74 16.25 5.46 -6.46
C PRO A 74 15.57 5.55 -7.82
N PRO A 75 14.75 6.60 -8.07
CA PRO A 75 14.13 6.78 -9.37
C PRO A 75 15.21 6.81 -10.46
N PRO A 76 14.92 6.33 -11.69
CA PRO A 76 15.85 6.42 -12.80
C PRO A 76 16.36 7.86 -12.94
N GLY A 77 17.67 8.02 -13.15
CA GLY A 77 18.26 9.34 -13.33
C GLY A 77 17.64 10.08 -14.53
N PRO A 78 17.70 11.42 -14.58
CA PRO A 78 17.12 12.19 -15.69
C PRO A 78 17.61 11.74 -17.08
N LEU A 79 18.86 11.28 -17.19
CA LEU A 79 19.44 10.78 -18.45
C LEU A 79 18.84 9.43 -18.89
N GLU A 80 18.54 8.53 -17.95
CA GLU A 80 17.86 7.26 -18.24
C GLU A 80 16.43 7.51 -18.74
N MET A 81 15.75 8.47 -18.12
CA MET A 81 14.40 8.88 -18.52
C MET A 81 14.41 9.53 -19.91
N LEU A 82 15.42 10.33 -20.25
CA LEU A 82 15.62 10.86 -21.60
C LEU A 82 15.94 9.76 -22.62
N GLY A 83 16.75 8.77 -22.23
CA GLY A 83 17.05 7.59 -23.06
C GLY A 83 15.82 6.74 -23.38
N GLN A 84 14.89 6.60 -22.43
CA GLN A 84 13.61 5.90 -22.61
C GLN A 84 12.63 6.66 -23.52
N LEU A 85 12.76 8.00 -23.60
CA LEU A 85 11.95 8.85 -24.47
C LEU A 85 12.50 8.97 -25.89
N ALA A 86 13.80 8.74 -26.10
CA ALA A 86 14.44 8.78 -27.43
C ALA A 86 13.74 7.91 -28.51
N PRO A 87 13.33 6.65 -28.25
CA PRO A 87 12.61 5.84 -29.24
C PRO A 87 11.17 6.33 -29.50
N MET A 88 10.55 7.07 -28.57
CA MET A 88 9.19 7.62 -28.74
C MET A 88 9.16 8.83 -29.69
N LEU A 89 10.33 9.42 -29.96
CA LEU A 89 10.51 10.56 -30.87
C LEU A 89 11.08 10.13 -32.24
N GLY A 90 11.48 8.86 -32.38
CA GLY A 90 12.12 8.29 -33.57
C GLY A 90 11.17 7.58 -34.53
N GLY A 91 10.02 8.17 -34.85
CA GLY A 91 8.97 7.56 -35.66
C GLY A 91 8.72 8.24 -37.01
N ALA A 92 9.69 8.22 -37.93
CA ALA A 92 9.44 8.41 -39.36
C ALA A 92 10.52 7.70 -40.20
N LYS A 93 10.35 6.38 -40.41
CA LYS A 93 11.03 5.70 -41.52
C LYS A 93 10.26 6.07 -42.79
N ALA A 94 10.87 6.89 -43.64
CA ALA A 94 10.37 7.12 -44.99
C ALA A 94 10.42 5.80 -45.80
N PRO A 95 9.42 5.51 -46.66
CA PRO A 95 9.51 4.38 -47.58
C PRO A 95 10.54 4.69 -48.67
N THR A 96 11.51 3.80 -48.85
CA THR A 96 12.46 3.81 -49.99
C THR A 96 11.74 3.43 -51.30
N PRO A 97 12.15 4.01 -52.45
CA PRO A 97 11.53 3.77 -53.76
C PRO A 97 11.80 2.36 -54.31
#